data_AF-A0AAD9RFI9-F1
#
_entry.id   AF-A0AAD9RFI9-F1
#
_cell.length_a   1.000
_cell.length_b   1.000
_cell.length_c   1.000
_cell.angle_alpha   90.00
_cell.angle_beta   90.00
_cell.angle_gamma   90.00
#
_symmetry.space_group_name_H-M   'P 1'
#
loop_
_entity.id
_entity.type
_entity.pdbx_description
1 polymer ?
#
loop_
_entity_poly.entity_id
_entity_poly.type
_entity_poly.pdbx_seq_one_letter_code
_entity_poly.pdbx_strand_id
1 'polypeptide(L)'
;MGYSKRGSGQQYDSLNGYSAIIGALSGRVLDYTTRNRKCRACDLGLGKDVHDCRMNFHGSAKAMEADAAVELITQSKILTEKNVEVGVFIGDDDSSSIRAVRNATDRIIVKQSDRNHASKGVRNVLYKTANDKNVKGMSADAIKYLHRCYTYAVAQNQGNSTALAASLRNIPYHAYDQHDNCGKWCGFKKDPKNYQHSNILNKSFKNPRLFEELKSIFDRLSANADKFAVTASSQANESLNAVMARKAPKALCYSLSESADYTVQQISTF
;
A
#
# COMPACT_ATOMS: atom_id res chain seq x y z
N MET A 1 -5.33 -7.65 2.77
CA MET A 1 -5.96 -8.81 3.45
C MET A 1 -5.55 -8.85 4.93
N GLY A 2 -6.45 -9.27 5.82
CA GLY A 2 -6.16 -9.62 7.21
C GLY A 2 -5.92 -11.13 7.38
N TYR A 3 -5.16 -11.52 8.41
CA TYR A 3 -4.78 -12.92 8.64
C TYR A 3 -4.82 -13.26 10.14
N SER A 4 -5.27 -14.48 10.51
CA SER A 4 -5.29 -14.89 11.93
C SER A 4 -3.90 -15.13 12.49
N LYS A 5 -2.92 -15.52 11.66
CA LYS A 5 -1.50 -15.60 12.04
C LYS A 5 -0.67 -14.63 11.21
N ARG A 6 -0.49 -13.42 11.72
CA ARG A 6 0.55 -12.51 11.21
C ARG A 6 1.76 -12.60 12.13
N GLY A 7 2.74 -13.45 11.80
CA GLY A 7 4.06 -13.41 12.42
C GLY A 7 4.81 -12.12 12.02
N SER A 8 5.88 -11.78 12.73
CA SER A 8 6.77 -10.64 12.45
C SER A 8 7.46 -10.76 11.09
N GLY A 9 6.76 -10.45 10.00
CA GLY A 9 7.30 -10.29 8.64
C GLY A 9 7.97 -11.52 7.99
N GLN A 10 8.16 -12.63 8.71
CA GLN A 10 8.93 -13.79 8.25
C GLN A 10 8.17 -15.12 8.29
N GLN A 11 7.04 -15.21 9.01
CA GLN A 11 6.17 -16.39 9.02
C GLN A 11 4.86 -16.10 8.27
N TYR A 12 4.74 -16.69 7.08
CA TYR A 12 3.57 -16.63 6.20
C TYR A 12 2.90 -18.00 6.15
N ASP A 13 2.49 -18.52 7.31
CA ASP A 13 1.91 -19.85 7.48
C ASP A 13 0.42 -19.82 7.87
N SER A 14 -0.24 -18.67 7.69
CA SER A 14 -1.65 -18.51 8.01
C SER A 14 -2.52 -19.57 7.35
N LEU A 15 -3.39 -20.15 8.17
CA LEU A 15 -4.39 -21.14 7.75
C LEU A 15 -5.64 -20.46 7.19
N ASN A 16 -5.89 -19.21 7.57
CA ASN A 16 -6.95 -18.40 7.01
C ASN A 16 -6.55 -16.94 6.77
N GLY A 17 -7.22 -16.33 5.82
CA GLY A 17 -7.19 -14.90 5.53
C GLY A 17 -8.60 -14.38 5.29
N TYR A 18 -8.79 -13.09 5.55
CA TYR A 18 -10.06 -12.39 5.37
C TYR A 18 -9.80 -11.10 4.60
N SER A 19 -10.59 -10.87 3.56
CA SER A 19 -10.50 -9.68 2.71
C SER A 19 -11.86 -9.03 2.57
N ALA A 20 -11.83 -7.71 2.45
CA ALA A 20 -13.00 -6.91 2.12
C ALA A 20 -12.59 -5.84 1.12
N ILE A 21 -13.50 -5.49 0.23
CA ILE A 21 -13.43 -4.26 -0.55
C ILE A 21 -14.32 -3.22 0.11
N ILE A 22 -13.78 -2.02 0.32
CA ILE A 22 -14.46 -0.92 1.01
C ILE A 22 -14.57 0.25 0.03
N GLY A 23 -15.73 0.87 -0.04
CA GLY A 23 -15.95 2.05 -0.87
C GLY A 23 -15.12 3.22 -0.36
N ALA A 24 -14.20 3.73 -1.17
CA ALA A 24 -13.27 4.79 -0.76
C ALA A 24 -13.96 6.07 -0.28
N LEU A 25 -15.14 6.38 -0.84
CA LEU A 25 -15.94 7.57 -0.47
C LEU A 25 -16.95 7.26 0.63
N SER A 26 -17.57 6.09 0.61
CA SER A 26 -18.63 5.74 1.57
C SER A 26 -18.07 5.22 2.91
N GLY A 27 -16.85 4.70 2.91
CA GLY A 27 -16.26 3.99 4.05
C GLY A 27 -16.96 2.67 4.38
N ARG A 28 -17.90 2.21 3.54
CA ARG A 28 -18.70 0.99 3.78
C ARG A 28 -18.09 -0.21 3.08
N VAL A 29 -18.20 -1.38 3.71
CA VAL A 29 -17.87 -2.66 3.08
C VAL A 29 -18.82 -2.88 1.90
N LEU A 30 -18.26 -3.11 0.72
CA LEU A 30 -19.01 -3.40 -0.50
C LEU A 30 -19.19 -4.91 -0.69
N ASP A 31 -18.14 -5.67 -0.40
CA ASP A 31 -18.12 -7.13 -0.43
C ASP A 31 -16.94 -7.65 0.42
N TYR A 32 -17.01 -8.90 0.84
CA TYR A 32 -15.98 -9.57 1.64
C TYR A 32 -15.87 -11.05 1.29
N THR A 33 -14.70 -11.62 1.53
CA THR A 33 -14.46 -13.05 1.33
C THR A 33 -13.39 -13.58 2.27
N THR A 34 -13.41 -14.89 2.49
CA THR A 34 -12.44 -15.61 3.31
C THR A 34 -11.65 -16.58 2.44
N ARG A 35 -10.45 -16.89 2.89
CA ARG A 35 -9.61 -17.96 2.35
C ARG A 35 -9.22 -18.88 3.48
N ASN A 36 -9.62 -20.13 3.42
CA ASN A 36 -9.37 -21.14 4.44
C ASN A 36 -8.64 -22.33 3.78
N ARG A 37 -7.44 -22.63 4.30
CA ARG A 37 -6.55 -23.71 3.82
C ARG A 37 -6.73 -25.03 4.54
N LYS A 38 -7.49 -25.03 5.63
CA LYS A 38 -7.67 -26.19 6.49
C LYS A 38 -9.07 -26.23 7.05
N CYS A 39 -9.52 -27.45 7.35
CA CYS A 39 -10.73 -27.72 8.10
C CYS A 39 -10.44 -28.90 9.04
N ARG A 40 -10.80 -28.78 10.32
CA ARG A 40 -10.55 -29.83 11.31
C ARG A 40 -11.28 -31.13 10.98
N ALA A 41 -12.52 -31.05 10.53
CA ALA A 41 -13.32 -32.23 10.18
C ALA A 41 -12.72 -32.97 8.98
N CYS A 42 -12.26 -32.25 7.95
CA CYS A 42 -11.50 -32.85 6.84
C CYS A 42 -10.19 -33.50 7.30
N ASP A 43 -9.44 -32.85 8.19
CA ASP A 43 -8.19 -33.40 8.75
C ASP A 43 -8.45 -34.69 9.56
N LEU A 44 -9.67 -34.91 10.06
CA LEU A 44 -10.12 -36.14 10.72
C LEU A 44 -10.67 -37.21 9.76
N GLY A 45 -10.65 -36.94 8.45
CA GLY A 45 -11.14 -37.87 7.42
C GLY A 45 -12.64 -37.82 7.17
N LEU A 46 -13.37 -36.83 7.72
CA LEU A 46 -14.78 -36.66 7.42
C LEU A 46 -14.98 -36.10 6.01
N GLY A 47 -15.96 -36.64 5.29
CA GLY A 47 -16.41 -36.13 3.99
C GLY A 47 -16.82 -34.66 4.08
N LYS A 48 -16.64 -33.90 2.99
CA LYS A 48 -17.01 -32.47 2.95
C LYS A 48 -18.52 -32.24 2.99
N ASP A 49 -19.29 -33.25 2.65
CA ASP A 49 -20.74 -33.31 2.61
C ASP A 49 -21.39 -33.54 3.99
N VAL A 50 -20.62 -34.06 4.96
CA VAL A 50 -21.14 -34.38 6.31
C VAL A 50 -20.90 -33.28 7.36
N HIS A 51 -20.36 -32.13 6.95
CA HIS A 51 -20.16 -30.97 7.81
C HIS A 51 -20.12 -29.67 7.00
N ASP A 52 -20.22 -28.51 7.66
CA ASP A 52 -20.03 -27.21 7.00
C ASP A 52 -18.54 -26.95 6.70
N CYS A 53 -18.07 -27.52 5.59
CA CYS A 53 -16.68 -27.39 5.17
C CYS A 53 -16.41 -25.99 4.58
N ARG A 54 -15.76 -25.12 5.35
CA ARG A 54 -15.33 -23.79 4.89
C ARG A 54 -13.99 -23.76 4.16
N MET A 55 -13.35 -24.91 3.94
CA MET A 55 -12.07 -24.98 3.22
C MET A 55 -12.27 -24.67 1.73
N ASN A 56 -11.75 -23.53 1.29
CA ASN A 56 -11.98 -22.99 -0.05
C ASN A 56 -10.70 -22.55 -0.77
N PHE A 57 -9.52 -22.67 -0.14
CA PHE A 57 -8.26 -22.20 -0.73
C PHE A 57 -7.15 -23.24 -0.65
N HIS A 58 -6.48 -23.46 -1.78
CA HIS A 58 -5.35 -24.39 -1.90
C HIS A 58 -4.14 -23.60 -2.39
N GLY A 59 -3.05 -23.60 -1.61
CA GLY A 59 -1.85 -22.85 -1.94
C GLY A 59 -1.13 -22.31 -0.71
N SER A 60 -0.25 -21.34 -0.92
CA SER A 60 0.48 -20.66 0.17
C SER A 60 -0.37 -19.54 0.79
N ALA A 61 -0.12 -19.20 2.05
CA ALA A 61 -0.83 -18.08 2.69
C ALA A 61 -0.63 -16.74 1.94
N LYS A 62 0.54 -16.54 1.31
CA LYS A 62 0.84 -15.34 0.50
C LYS A 62 -0.05 -15.21 -0.74
N ALA A 63 -0.53 -16.32 -1.29
CA ALA A 63 -1.36 -16.31 -2.49
C ALA A 63 -2.83 -15.98 -2.20
N MET A 64 -3.28 -16.09 -0.94
CA MET A 64 -4.66 -15.82 -0.54
C MET A 64 -5.10 -14.40 -0.89
N GLU A 65 -4.22 -13.42 -0.70
CA GLU A 65 -4.56 -12.01 -0.93
C GLU A 65 -4.80 -11.70 -2.41
N ALA A 66 -3.94 -12.24 -3.29
CA ALA A 66 -4.12 -12.07 -4.72
C ALA A 66 -5.38 -12.79 -5.22
N ASP A 67 -5.64 -14.00 -4.72
CA ASP A 67 -6.81 -14.80 -5.07
C ASP A 67 -8.12 -14.15 -4.60
N ALA A 68 -8.16 -13.66 -3.36
CA ALA A 68 -9.31 -12.92 -2.83
C ALA A 68 -9.53 -11.59 -3.54
N ALA A 69 -8.45 -10.90 -3.97
CA ALA A 69 -8.57 -9.68 -4.75
C ALA A 69 -9.22 -9.96 -6.12
N VAL A 70 -8.86 -11.06 -6.79
CA VAL A 70 -9.51 -11.48 -8.04
C VAL A 70 -11.01 -11.71 -7.80
N GLU A 71 -11.37 -12.48 -6.77
CA GLU A 71 -12.78 -12.74 -6.46
C GLU A 71 -13.56 -11.43 -6.23
N LEU A 72 -13.10 -10.59 -5.30
CA LEU A 72 -13.83 -9.39 -4.90
C LEU A 72 -13.89 -8.31 -5.99
N ILE A 73 -12.88 -8.22 -6.85
CA ILE A 73 -12.79 -7.15 -7.86
C ILE A 73 -13.44 -7.56 -9.19
N THR A 74 -13.31 -8.84 -9.57
CA THR A 74 -13.70 -9.31 -10.90
C THR A 74 -14.89 -10.26 -10.90
N GLN A 75 -15.20 -10.91 -9.78
CA GLN A 75 -16.20 -11.96 -9.68
C GLN A 75 -17.21 -11.70 -8.54
N SER A 76 -17.23 -10.50 -7.96
CA SER A 76 -18.15 -10.15 -6.88
C SER A 76 -19.59 -10.26 -7.37
N LYS A 77 -20.34 -11.18 -6.75
CA LYS A 77 -21.77 -11.36 -7.03
C LYS A 77 -22.57 -10.11 -6.64
N ILE A 78 -22.26 -9.53 -5.48
CA ILE A 78 -22.93 -8.34 -4.96
C ILE A 78 -22.79 -7.16 -5.93
N LEU A 79 -21.57 -6.92 -6.42
CA LEU A 79 -21.33 -5.83 -7.37
C LEU A 79 -21.99 -6.10 -8.73
N THR A 80 -21.91 -7.34 -9.21
CA THR A 80 -22.51 -7.75 -10.49
C THR A 80 -24.03 -7.60 -10.48
N GLU A 81 -24.70 -8.03 -9.41
CA GLU A 81 -26.16 -7.89 -9.24
C GLU A 81 -26.62 -6.42 -9.20
N LYS A 82 -25.75 -5.51 -8.80
CA LYS A 82 -26.00 -4.06 -8.79
C LYS A 82 -25.54 -3.36 -10.07
N ASN A 83 -25.01 -4.10 -11.05
CA ASN A 83 -24.42 -3.55 -12.27
C ASN A 83 -23.31 -2.51 -11.95
N VAL A 84 -22.51 -2.80 -10.92
CA VAL A 84 -21.40 -1.95 -10.45
C VAL A 84 -20.09 -2.69 -10.69
N GLU A 85 -19.07 -1.93 -11.05
CA GLU A 85 -17.79 -2.49 -11.46
C GLU A 85 -16.64 -1.70 -10.86
N VAL A 86 -15.56 -2.40 -10.48
CA VAL A 86 -14.39 -1.77 -9.87
C VAL A 86 -13.46 -1.22 -10.95
N GLY A 87 -13.39 0.11 -11.08
CA GLY A 87 -12.44 0.78 -11.98
C GLY A 87 -11.10 1.15 -11.31
N VAL A 88 -11.11 1.36 -10.00
CA VAL A 88 -9.93 1.78 -9.22
C VAL A 88 -9.72 0.84 -8.04
N PHE A 89 -8.53 0.24 -7.98
CA PHE A 89 -8.10 -0.59 -6.87
C PHE A 89 -7.08 0.16 -6.01
N ILE A 90 -7.45 0.43 -4.76
CA ILE A 90 -6.59 1.06 -3.76
C ILE A 90 -6.01 -0.04 -2.87
N GLY A 91 -4.69 -0.06 -2.73
CA GLY A 91 -4.04 -0.99 -1.82
C GLY A 91 -2.55 -0.74 -1.67
N ASP A 92 -1.90 -1.65 -0.95
CA ASP A 92 -0.45 -1.65 -0.76
C ASP A 92 0.30 -1.69 -2.09
N ASP A 93 1.56 -1.28 -2.09
CA ASP A 93 2.43 -1.30 -3.27
C ASP A 93 2.84 -2.71 -3.75
N ASP A 94 2.28 -3.78 -3.20
CA ASP A 94 2.55 -5.14 -3.70
C ASP A 94 1.97 -5.36 -5.11
N SER A 95 2.81 -5.90 -5.98
CA SER A 95 2.49 -6.13 -7.39
C SER A 95 1.64 -7.38 -7.61
N SER A 96 1.63 -8.31 -6.64
CA SER A 96 1.01 -9.64 -6.80
C SER A 96 -0.50 -9.57 -7.05
N SER A 97 -1.26 -8.84 -6.22
CA SER A 97 -2.72 -8.76 -6.32
C SER A 97 -3.18 -8.04 -7.58
N ILE A 98 -2.59 -6.89 -7.91
CA ILE A 98 -2.97 -6.16 -9.13
C ILE A 98 -2.63 -6.95 -10.39
N ARG A 99 -1.53 -7.71 -10.38
CA ARG A 99 -1.16 -8.57 -11.51
C ARG A 99 -2.18 -9.69 -11.68
N ALA A 100 -2.56 -10.35 -10.59
CA ALA A 100 -3.58 -11.41 -10.63
C ALA A 100 -4.93 -10.88 -11.14
N VAL A 101 -5.36 -9.73 -10.62
CA VAL A 101 -6.59 -9.04 -11.05
C VAL A 101 -6.56 -8.72 -12.55
N ARG A 102 -5.48 -8.12 -13.06
CA ARG A 102 -5.35 -7.78 -14.49
C ARG A 102 -5.27 -9.00 -15.40
N ASN A 103 -4.77 -10.13 -14.90
CA ASN A 103 -4.76 -11.37 -15.67
C ASN A 103 -6.15 -12.05 -15.69
N ALA A 104 -7.02 -11.72 -14.73
CA ALA A 104 -8.34 -12.31 -14.61
C ALA A 104 -9.44 -11.54 -15.38
N THR A 105 -9.12 -10.37 -15.93
CA THR A 105 -10.09 -9.55 -16.66
C THR A 105 -9.43 -8.65 -17.69
N ASP A 106 -10.11 -8.44 -18.83
CA ASP A 106 -9.68 -7.50 -19.88
C ASP A 106 -9.96 -6.03 -19.51
N ARG A 107 -10.59 -5.79 -18.37
CA ARG A 107 -10.98 -4.45 -17.91
C ARG A 107 -9.77 -3.65 -17.45
N ILE A 108 -9.78 -2.36 -17.74
CA ILE A 108 -8.76 -1.44 -17.26
C ILE A 108 -9.01 -1.15 -15.77
N ILE A 109 -8.20 -1.77 -14.91
CA ILE A 109 -8.18 -1.51 -13.48
C ILE A 109 -6.97 -0.65 -13.13
N VAL A 110 -7.26 0.58 -12.69
CA VAL A 110 -6.25 1.54 -12.25
C VAL A 110 -5.87 1.21 -10.82
N LYS A 111 -4.56 1.01 -10.58
CA LYS A 111 -4.04 0.84 -9.21
C LYS A 111 -3.66 2.18 -8.63
N GLN A 112 -4.21 2.51 -7.47
CA GLN A 112 -3.77 3.61 -6.64
C GLN A 112 -3.06 3.07 -5.39
N SER A 113 -1.97 3.75 -5.02
CA SER A 113 -1.17 3.35 -3.86
C SER A 113 -1.75 3.95 -2.59
N ASP A 114 -1.81 3.17 -1.52
CA ASP A 114 -2.06 3.73 -0.19
C ASP A 114 -0.98 4.77 0.16
N ARG A 115 -1.40 5.94 0.64
CA ARG A 115 -0.52 7.06 0.98
C ARG A 115 0.55 6.69 2.00
N ASN A 116 0.20 5.94 3.04
CA ASN A 116 1.12 5.58 4.12
C ASN A 116 2.16 4.56 3.62
N HIS A 117 1.71 3.58 2.84
CA HIS A 117 2.57 2.58 2.21
C HIS A 117 3.50 3.20 1.17
N ALA A 118 2.99 4.07 0.29
CA ALA A 118 3.81 4.82 -0.67
C ALA A 118 4.87 5.67 0.03
N SER A 119 4.47 6.43 1.06
CA SER A 119 5.37 7.26 1.87
C SER A 119 6.47 6.43 2.55
N LYS A 120 6.12 5.27 3.10
CA LYS A 120 7.08 4.32 3.68
C LYS A 120 7.99 3.71 2.62
N GLY A 121 7.46 3.40 1.44
CA GLY A 121 8.21 2.90 0.28
C GLY A 121 9.31 3.86 -0.14
N VAL A 122 8.99 5.15 -0.29
CA VAL A 122 9.98 6.20 -0.61
C VAL A 122 11.06 6.27 0.48
N ARG A 123 10.67 6.28 1.76
CA ARG A 123 11.61 6.28 2.87
C ARG A 123 12.56 5.08 2.85
N ASN A 124 12.05 3.89 2.53
CA ASN A 124 12.85 2.67 2.41
C ASN A 124 13.84 2.74 1.24
N VAL A 125 13.42 3.27 0.08
CA VAL A 125 14.32 3.47 -1.08
C VAL A 125 15.46 4.40 -0.69
N LEU A 126 15.17 5.51 -0.01
CA LEU A 126 16.20 6.43 0.48
C LEU A 126 17.17 5.75 1.45
N TYR A 127 16.69 4.98 2.45
CA TYR A 127 17.61 4.24 3.34
C TYR A 127 18.46 3.20 2.61
N LYS A 128 17.90 2.51 1.61
CA LYS A 128 18.67 1.55 0.80
C LYS A 128 19.81 2.25 0.06
N THR A 129 19.53 3.39 -0.56
CA THR A 129 20.55 4.20 -1.25
C THR A 129 21.58 4.77 -0.27
N ALA A 130 21.21 5.11 0.97
CA ALA A 130 22.16 5.58 1.98
C ALA A 130 23.13 4.49 2.47
N ASN A 131 22.65 3.25 2.47
CA ASN A 131 23.44 2.08 2.87
C ASN A 131 24.28 1.51 1.72
N ASP A 132 24.17 2.06 0.51
CA ASP A 132 25.04 1.68 -0.59
C ASP A 132 26.46 2.21 -0.35
N LYS A 133 27.43 1.29 -0.29
CA LYS A 133 28.87 1.61 -0.09
C LYS A 133 29.41 2.59 -1.13
N ASN A 134 28.77 2.61 -2.29
CA ASN A 134 29.11 3.46 -3.42
C ASN A 134 28.61 4.90 -3.30
N VAL A 135 27.62 5.16 -2.45
CA VAL A 135 26.94 6.44 -2.32
C VAL A 135 27.21 6.99 -0.91
N LYS A 136 28.23 7.85 -0.79
CA LYS A 136 28.54 8.55 0.47
C LYS A 136 27.79 9.87 0.57
N GLY A 137 27.45 10.28 1.80
CA GLY A 137 26.91 11.63 2.08
C GLY A 137 25.39 11.69 2.30
N MET A 138 24.71 10.56 2.44
CA MET A 138 23.30 10.54 2.82
C MET A 138 23.13 10.19 4.32
N SER A 139 22.94 11.23 5.14
CA SER A 139 22.71 11.10 6.58
C SER A 139 21.24 10.79 6.91
N ALA A 140 20.95 10.42 8.16
CA ALA A 140 19.57 10.23 8.62
C ALA A 140 18.72 11.52 8.48
N ASP A 141 19.32 12.69 8.71
CA ASP A 141 18.62 13.97 8.58
C ASP A 141 18.40 14.38 7.12
N ALA A 142 19.34 14.05 6.23
CA ALA A 142 19.15 14.14 4.78
C ALA A 142 17.95 13.32 4.30
N ILE A 143 17.80 12.08 4.80
CA ILE A 143 16.66 11.22 4.47
C ILE A 143 15.34 11.83 4.98
N LYS A 144 15.31 12.31 6.22
CA LYS A 144 14.13 13.00 6.78
C LYS A 144 13.75 14.22 5.94
N TYR A 145 14.74 15.00 5.51
CA TYR A 145 14.54 16.16 4.66
C TYR A 145 13.92 15.79 3.30
N LEU A 146 14.53 14.86 2.57
CA LEU A 146 14.04 14.42 1.26
C LEU A 146 12.65 13.80 1.35
N HIS A 147 12.40 13.01 2.40
CA HIS A 147 11.08 12.44 2.67
C HIS A 147 10.04 13.52 2.96
N ARG A 148 10.39 14.57 3.70
CA ARG A 148 9.54 15.74 3.94
C ARG A 148 9.24 16.52 2.64
N CYS A 149 10.23 16.71 1.78
CA CYS A 149 10.01 17.33 0.46
C CYS A 149 9.01 16.51 -0.37
N TYR A 150 9.15 15.18 -0.37
CA TYR A 150 8.19 14.29 -1.04
C TYR A 150 6.78 14.42 -0.48
N THR A 151 6.60 14.35 0.85
CA THR A 151 5.26 14.42 1.46
C THR A 151 4.59 15.78 1.25
N TYR A 152 5.35 16.87 1.23
CA TYR A 152 4.83 18.19 0.86
C TYR A 152 4.44 18.27 -0.61
N ALA A 153 5.26 17.73 -1.53
CA ALA A 153 4.94 17.71 -2.95
C ALA A 153 3.62 16.97 -3.21
N VAL A 154 3.42 15.81 -2.59
CA VAL A 154 2.16 15.04 -2.67
C VAL A 154 0.99 15.84 -2.07
N ALA A 155 1.18 16.46 -0.91
CA ALA A 155 0.11 17.21 -0.25
C ALA A 155 -0.32 18.47 -1.05
N GLN A 156 0.60 19.14 -1.73
CA GLN A 156 0.33 20.37 -2.48
C GLN A 156 -0.27 20.13 -3.87
N ASN A 157 -0.10 18.92 -4.43
CA ASN A 157 -0.50 18.60 -5.80
C ASN A 157 -1.58 17.50 -5.84
N GLN A 158 -2.45 17.44 -4.82
CA GLN A 158 -3.55 16.48 -4.79
C GLN A 158 -4.46 16.67 -6.02
N GLY A 159 -4.76 15.56 -6.70
CA GLY A 159 -5.56 15.56 -7.94
C GLY A 159 -4.84 16.11 -9.18
N ASN A 160 -3.58 16.55 -9.07
CA ASN A 160 -2.82 17.09 -10.20
C ASN A 160 -1.50 16.32 -10.38
N SER A 161 -1.55 15.21 -11.13
CA SER A 161 -0.39 14.34 -11.33
C SER A 161 0.71 15.00 -12.17
N THR A 162 0.38 15.86 -13.12
CA THR A 162 1.36 16.61 -13.91
C THR A 162 2.18 17.57 -13.04
N ALA A 163 1.51 18.35 -12.18
CA ALA A 163 2.18 19.26 -11.26
C ALA A 163 2.95 18.51 -10.17
N LEU A 164 2.43 17.35 -9.72
CA LEU A 164 3.16 16.46 -8.82
C LEU A 164 4.44 15.92 -9.47
N ALA A 165 4.37 15.43 -10.70
CA ALA A 165 5.53 14.91 -11.43
C ALA A 165 6.62 15.99 -11.57
N ALA A 166 6.24 17.21 -11.95
CA ALA A 166 7.16 18.35 -12.01
C ALA A 166 7.78 18.67 -10.64
N SER A 167 6.96 18.69 -9.57
CA SER A 167 7.42 18.94 -8.21
C SER A 167 8.42 17.87 -7.74
N LEU A 168 8.15 16.59 -8.03
CA LEU A 168 9.01 15.46 -7.66
C LEU A 168 10.37 15.53 -8.38
N ARG A 169 10.38 15.79 -9.70
CA ARG A 169 11.62 15.95 -10.48
C ARG A 169 12.49 17.08 -9.95
N ASN A 170 11.89 18.12 -9.39
CA ASN A 170 12.61 19.27 -8.88
C ASN A 170 13.21 19.06 -7.47
N ILE A 171 12.84 18.00 -6.74
CA ILE A 171 13.36 17.78 -5.38
C ILE A 171 14.89 17.65 -5.33
N PRO A 172 15.54 16.83 -6.19
CA PRO A 172 17.01 16.75 -6.23
C PRO A 172 17.67 18.10 -6.51
N TYR A 173 17.16 18.86 -7.50
CA TYR A 173 17.68 20.18 -7.86
C TYR A 173 17.61 21.14 -6.68
N HIS A 174 16.45 21.23 -6.03
CA HIS A 174 16.26 22.07 -4.85
C HIS A 174 17.21 21.69 -3.70
N ALA A 175 17.49 20.41 -3.52
CA ALA A 175 18.39 19.91 -2.48
C ALA A 175 19.87 20.25 -2.74
N TYR A 176 20.22 20.58 -3.99
CA TYR A 176 21.56 20.97 -4.46
C TYR A 176 21.66 22.48 -4.76
N ASP A 177 20.81 23.31 -4.13
CA ASP A 177 20.73 24.77 -4.32
C ASP A 177 20.40 25.22 -5.76
N GLN A 178 19.79 24.35 -6.57
CA GLN A 178 19.30 24.70 -7.90
C GLN A 178 17.80 25.02 -7.81
N HIS A 179 17.48 26.32 -7.85
CA HIS A 179 16.16 26.82 -7.51
C HIS A 179 15.30 27.27 -8.71
N ASP A 180 15.77 27.08 -9.94
CA ASP A 180 15.13 27.59 -11.16
C ASP A 180 13.65 27.15 -11.25
N ASN A 181 13.40 25.85 -11.10
CA ASN A 181 12.09 25.23 -11.23
C ASN A 181 11.33 25.09 -9.89
N CYS A 182 11.77 25.78 -8.83
CA CYS A 182 11.10 25.73 -7.54
C CYS A 182 9.74 26.46 -7.53
N GLY A 183 8.77 25.94 -6.78
CA GLY A 183 7.46 26.57 -6.58
C GLY A 183 7.44 27.55 -5.38
N LYS A 184 6.23 28.00 -5.02
CA LYS A 184 5.97 28.89 -3.86
C LYS A 184 6.41 28.31 -2.50
N TRP A 185 6.64 27.00 -2.45
CA TRP A 185 7.13 26.29 -1.27
C TRP A 185 8.61 26.53 -0.97
N CYS A 186 9.38 27.01 -1.95
CA CYS A 186 10.80 27.24 -1.81
C CYS A 186 11.10 28.52 -1.03
N GLY A 187 11.77 28.38 0.11
CA GLY A 187 12.19 29.51 0.94
C GLY A 187 13.14 30.47 0.20
N PHE A 188 14.01 29.95 -0.68
CA PHE A 188 14.93 30.78 -1.47
C PHE A 188 14.19 31.78 -2.35
N LYS A 189 13.07 31.39 -2.98
CA LYS A 189 12.26 32.33 -3.78
C LYS A 189 11.57 33.40 -2.94
N LYS A 190 11.42 33.19 -1.62
CA LYS A 190 10.83 34.17 -0.70
C LYS A 190 11.86 35.13 -0.15
N ASP A 191 13.00 34.61 0.28
CA ASP A 191 14.12 35.40 0.82
C ASP A 191 15.46 34.80 0.36
N PRO A 192 15.97 35.21 -0.81
CA PRO A 192 17.24 34.68 -1.32
C PRO A 192 18.44 35.00 -0.43
N LYS A 193 18.38 36.10 0.35
CA LYS A 193 19.53 36.60 1.12
C LYS A 193 19.73 35.83 2.42
N ASN A 194 18.65 35.41 3.07
CA ASN A 194 18.72 34.69 4.35
C ASN A 194 18.36 33.20 4.25
N TYR A 195 18.16 32.68 3.03
CA TYR A 195 17.77 31.28 2.86
C TYR A 195 18.86 30.32 3.30
N GLN A 196 18.50 29.40 4.19
CA GLN A 196 19.31 28.25 4.55
C GLN A 196 18.45 26.98 4.59
N HIS A 197 19.02 25.85 4.21
CA HIS A 197 18.37 24.55 4.35
C HIS A 197 18.24 24.17 5.82
N SER A 198 17.05 24.37 6.38
CA SER A 198 16.73 24.16 7.80
C SER A 198 17.07 22.77 8.36
N ASN A 199 17.19 21.75 7.49
CA ASN A 199 17.31 20.36 7.92
C ASN A 199 18.53 19.61 7.37
N ILE A 200 19.39 20.26 6.58
CA ILE A 200 20.65 19.67 6.10
C ILE A 200 21.82 20.42 6.76
N LEU A 201 21.79 20.62 8.08
CA LEU A 201 22.83 21.35 8.83
C LEU A 201 23.23 22.69 8.14
N ASN A 202 22.25 23.40 7.56
CA ASN A 202 22.43 24.65 6.81
C ASN A 202 23.36 24.54 5.58
N LYS A 203 23.47 23.36 4.95
CA LYS A 203 24.30 23.13 3.76
C LYS A 203 23.53 22.34 2.69
N SER A 204 23.71 22.68 1.42
CA SER A 204 23.29 21.85 0.30
C SER A 204 24.11 20.57 0.18
N PHE A 205 23.52 19.57 -0.48
CA PHE A 205 24.29 18.42 -0.94
C PHE A 205 25.30 18.85 -2.00
N LYS A 206 26.48 18.22 -1.99
CA LYS A 206 27.57 18.53 -2.94
C LYS A 206 28.07 17.33 -3.72
N ASN A 207 27.68 16.11 -3.35
CA ASN A 207 28.19 14.90 -3.99
C ASN A 207 27.49 14.67 -5.34
N PRO A 208 28.19 14.72 -6.49
CA PRO A 208 27.57 14.54 -7.81
C PRO A 208 26.99 13.14 -8.03
N ARG A 209 27.60 12.10 -7.46
CA ARG A 209 27.09 10.73 -7.58
C ARG A 209 25.76 10.57 -6.86
N LEU A 210 25.64 11.16 -5.67
CA LEU A 210 24.38 11.18 -4.93
C LEU A 210 23.29 11.96 -5.69
N PHE A 211 23.67 13.00 -6.44
CA PHE A 211 22.72 13.76 -7.25
C PHE A 211 22.06 12.89 -8.32
N GLU A 212 22.86 12.14 -9.09
CA GLU A 212 22.35 11.25 -10.13
C GLU A 212 21.47 10.12 -9.56
N GLU A 213 21.83 9.57 -8.40
CA GLU A 213 21.01 8.56 -7.72
C GLU A 213 19.66 9.14 -7.26
N LEU A 214 19.67 10.33 -6.65
CA LEU A 214 18.44 11.01 -6.24
C LEU A 214 17.58 11.37 -7.45
N LYS A 215 18.20 11.87 -8.53
CA LYS A 215 17.53 12.15 -9.80
C LYS A 215 16.86 10.91 -10.35
N SER A 216 17.56 9.78 -10.45
CA SER A 216 17.01 8.50 -10.86
C SER A 216 15.83 8.03 -9.99
N ILE A 217 15.93 8.19 -8.66
CA ILE A 217 14.83 7.84 -7.73
C ILE A 217 13.61 8.72 -7.99
N PHE A 218 13.78 10.04 -8.01
CA PHE A 218 12.67 10.98 -8.14
C PHE A 218 12.08 11.01 -9.56
N ASP A 219 12.86 10.69 -10.59
CA ASP A 219 12.36 10.49 -11.95
C ASP A 219 11.42 9.29 -12.02
N ARG A 220 11.79 8.16 -11.41
CA ARG A 220 10.90 6.98 -11.32
C ARG A 220 9.63 7.26 -10.54
N LEU A 221 9.72 8.04 -9.45
CA LEU A 221 8.53 8.48 -8.69
C LEU A 221 7.66 9.42 -9.54
N SER A 222 8.26 10.35 -10.29
CA SER A 222 7.54 11.28 -11.16
C SER A 222 6.81 10.58 -12.31
N ALA A 223 7.41 9.53 -12.88
CA ALA A 223 6.79 8.72 -13.92
C ALA A 223 5.56 7.93 -13.42
N ASN A 224 5.41 7.80 -12.09
CA ASN A 224 4.28 7.14 -11.44
C ASN A 224 3.41 8.13 -10.65
N ALA A 225 3.49 9.43 -10.95
CA ALA A 225 2.79 10.47 -10.17
C ALA A 225 1.28 10.24 -10.06
N ASP A 226 0.62 9.66 -11.07
CA ASP A 226 -0.80 9.34 -11.02
C ASP A 226 -1.17 8.42 -9.84
N LYS A 227 -0.26 7.52 -9.44
CA LYS A 227 -0.47 6.62 -8.30
C LYS A 227 -0.49 7.35 -6.96
N PHE A 228 0.16 8.53 -6.90
CA PHE A 228 0.36 9.30 -5.67
C PHE A 228 -0.49 10.58 -5.63
N ALA A 229 -0.97 11.05 -6.78
CA ALA A 229 -1.74 12.29 -6.90
C ALA A 229 -3.12 12.18 -6.25
N VAL A 230 -3.73 11.00 -6.27
CA VAL A 230 -4.95 10.72 -5.52
C VAL A 230 -4.54 10.18 -4.16
N THR A 231 -4.82 10.94 -3.10
CA THR A 231 -4.53 10.53 -1.72
C THR A 231 -5.52 9.47 -1.28
N ALA A 232 -5.31 8.24 -1.76
CA ALA A 232 -6.06 7.07 -1.36
C ALA A 232 -5.49 6.48 -0.06
N SER A 233 -6.38 5.87 0.74
CA SER A 233 -6.03 5.33 2.06
C SER A 233 -6.71 3.98 2.27
N SER A 234 -5.93 2.96 2.64
CA SER A 234 -6.43 1.63 3.03
C SER A 234 -6.75 1.54 4.53
N GLN A 235 -6.74 2.67 5.26
CA GLN A 235 -6.96 2.71 6.71
C GLN A 235 -8.29 2.09 7.15
N ALA A 236 -9.35 2.18 6.36
CA ALA A 236 -10.62 1.52 6.66
C ALA A 236 -10.45 -0.01 6.69
N ASN A 237 -9.72 -0.57 5.72
CA ASN A 237 -9.38 -2.00 5.69
C ASN A 237 -8.48 -2.38 6.87
N GLU A 238 -7.50 -1.54 7.24
CA GLU A 238 -6.65 -1.79 8.41
C GLU A 238 -7.46 -1.80 9.71
N SER A 239 -8.40 -0.86 9.87
CA SER A 239 -9.31 -0.79 11.01
C SER A 239 -10.19 -2.04 11.08
N LEU A 240 -10.81 -2.45 9.97
CA LEU A 240 -11.61 -3.68 9.88
C LEU A 240 -10.78 -4.92 10.27
N ASN A 241 -9.56 -5.03 9.75
CA ASN A 241 -8.64 -6.11 10.09
C ASN A 241 -8.25 -6.09 11.58
N ALA A 242 -8.13 -4.91 12.20
CA ALA A 242 -7.85 -4.78 13.62
C ALA A 242 -9.05 -5.25 14.47
N VAL A 243 -10.29 -4.94 14.06
CA VAL A 243 -11.50 -5.46 14.72
C VAL A 243 -11.56 -6.98 14.61
N MET A 244 -11.28 -7.54 13.43
CA MET A 244 -11.17 -8.98 13.22
C MET A 244 -10.14 -9.62 14.16
N ALA A 245 -8.95 -9.04 14.27
CA ALA A 245 -7.89 -9.54 15.15
C ALA A 245 -8.26 -9.49 16.64
N ARG A 246 -9.21 -8.63 17.04
CA ARG A 246 -9.73 -8.58 18.42
C ARG A 246 -10.81 -9.63 18.68
N LYS A 247 -11.71 -9.88 17.72
CA LYS A 247 -12.78 -10.88 17.86
C LYS A 247 -12.31 -12.31 17.61
N ALA A 248 -11.32 -12.49 16.75
CA ALA A 248 -10.65 -13.76 16.46
C ALA A 248 -9.14 -13.64 16.80
N PRO A 249 -8.78 -13.55 18.08
CA PRO A 249 -7.39 -13.35 18.50
C PRO A 249 -6.50 -14.51 18.10
N LYS A 250 -5.24 -14.19 17.77
CA LYS A 250 -4.24 -15.17 17.30
C LYS A 250 -3.98 -16.32 18.28
N ALA A 251 -4.18 -16.07 19.57
CA ALA A 251 -3.99 -17.05 20.64
C ALA A 251 -5.04 -18.19 20.59
N LEU A 252 -6.15 -17.98 19.90
CA LEU A 252 -7.25 -18.93 19.77
C LEU A 252 -7.38 -19.36 18.31
N CYS A 253 -7.43 -20.68 18.08
CA CYS A 253 -7.51 -21.23 16.73
C CYS A 253 -8.96 -21.27 16.24
N TYR A 254 -9.39 -20.20 15.57
CA TYR A 254 -10.70 -20.16 14.89
C TYR A 254 -10.63 -20.60 13.42
N SER A 255 -9.43 -20.72 12.86
CA SER A 255 -9.18 -20.94 11.43
C SER A 255 -9.48 -22.34 10.91
N LEU A 256 -9.94 -23.25 11.77
CA LEU A 256 -10.17 -24.67 11.44
C LEU A 256 -11.65 -25.07 11.49
N SER A 257 -12.53 -24.13 11.86
CA SER A 257 -13.99 -24.27 11.90
C SER A 257 -14.66 -23.07 11.22
N GLU A 258 -15.98 -23.15 11.03
CA GLU A 258 -16.85 -22.07 10.52
C GLU A 258 -16.86 -20.79 11.37
N SER A 259 -16.32 -20.86 12.60
CA SER A 259 -16.34 -19.75 13.56
C SER A 259 -15.62 -18.49 13.05
N ALA A 260 -14.55 -18.65 12.29
CA ALA A 260 -13.85 -17.50 11.68
C ALA A 260 -14.72 -16.80 10.64
N ASP A 261 -15.38 -17.56 9.76
CA ASP A 261 -16.25 -17.06 8.70
C ASP A 261 -17.46 -16.31 9.26
N TYR A 262 -18.13 -16.85 10.29
CA TYR A 262 -19.23 -16.14 10.96
C TYR A 262 -18.78 -14.83 11.61
N THR A 263 -17.59 -14.80 12.19
CA THR A 263 -17.03 -13.58 12.80
C THR A 263 -16.78 -12.51 11.74
N VAL A 264 -16.25 -12.89 10.57
CA VAL A 264 -16.04 -11.98 9.42
C VAL A 264 -17.37 -11.45 8.91
N GLN A 265 -18.36 -12.31 8.72
CA GLN A 265 -19.70 -11.91 8.27
C GLN A 265 -20.33 -10.89 9.23
N GLN A 266 -20.35 -11.19 10.53
CA GLN A 266 -20.90 -10.27 11.53
C GLN A 266 -20.20 -8.91 11.51
N ILE A 267 -18.86 -8.86 11.42
CA ILE A 267 -18.12 -7.59 11.40
C ILE A 267 -18.36 -6.81 10.10
N SER A 268 -18.51 -7.50 8.97
CA SER A 268 -18.63 -6.89 7.65
C SER A 268 -20.04 -6.38 7.31
N THR A 269 -21.03 -6.67 8.17
CA THR A 269 -22.45 -6.32 7.97
C THR A 269 -22.85 -5.03 8.72
N PHE A 270 -21.95 -4.48 9.54
CA PHE A 270 -22.10 -3.17 10.21
C PHE A 270 -21.37 -2.06 9.46
#